data_AF-A0A817V5Q6-F1
#
_entry.id   AF-A0A817V5Q6-F1
#
_cell.length_a   1.000
_cell.length_b   1.000
_cell.length_c   1.000
_cell.angle_alpha   90.00
_cell.angle_beta   90.00
_cell.angle_gamma   90.00
#
_symmetry.space_group_name_H-M   'P 1'
#
loop_
_entity.id
_entity.type
_entity.pdbx_description
1 polymer ?
#
loop_
_entity_poly.entity_id
_entity_poly.type
_entity_poly.pdbx_seq_one_letter_code
_entity_poly.pdbx_strand_id
1 'polypeptide(L)'
;MATDVSNEVKTCSPSKTVVSAARSRIARGFRELNLFSDNPYWSSTLTHDEQIHTTRLFLILVSISLLAVIGYASLSVRTYDVTLNKFSMSKFERLEARYPTTFKSICTKVSIPYNKFLYLSVRFHQVCSSPFIGRKWISSLYRSNATSYNILDFRTFAFSHYRSLRLLCRLARQTIDDNYHAFNSTNLVDLLTFSRAQFNDLAGVLISNFQKNLLANEKRTAKVASLMIAQNRLISALRTNYYTHSVPGSKSYRTFNALYLEQNGTNGSYCDCRLRNNQCTYPAGAFYNWTALELGKPAKNDPPPQFQIPGLMAGCIPLDSMRQSTLECLYNQSCVDAISLQPKILRSKALNPSLSEFSLNSTIGSLFDESLFVETWKNESSFENYFAACEPQSLSYSYKKRFHLGTIITMSLNAFGGLVTAWELIIPAIVLIWQRIKWKKRQNQQSTTAENTCVELEVTKMAPKPINKG
;
A
#
# COMPACT_ATOMS: atom_id res chain seq x y z
N MET A 1 27.61 92.97 50.81
CA MET A 1 27.97 92.36 49.51
C MET A 1 26.89 91.33 49.20
N ALA A 2 25.65 91.70 48.84
CA ALA A 2 25.17 92.35 47.60
C ALA A 2 25.52 91.50 46.35
N THR A 3 24.65 90.61 45.84
CA THR A 3 23.42 90.75 45.00
C THR A 3 23.67 91.01 43.51
N ASP A 4 22.72 90.54 42.70
CA ASP A 4 22.50 90.69 41.24
C ASP A 4 23.19 89.73 40.25
N VAL A 5 22.59 89.32 39.13
CA VAL A 5 21.19 89.13 38.66
C VAL A 5 21.28 88.37 37.32
N SER A 6 20.19 87.69 36.98
CA SER A 6 19.86 86.87 35.81
C SER A 6 20.30 87.34 34.41
N ASN A 7 20.59 86.38 33.51
CA ASN A 7 19.91 86.25 32.21
C ASN A 7 20.17 84.92 31.46
N GLU A 8 19.14 84.50 30.70
CA GLU A 8 19.18 83.70 29.46
C GLU A 8 19.54 82.19 29.51
N VAL A 9 18.93 81.22 28.81
CA VAL A 9 17.97 81.12 27.70
C VAL A 9 17.14 79.82 27.88
N LYS A 10 15.82 79.87 27.72
CA LYS A 10 14.99 78.66 27.46
C LYS A 10 14.78 78.51 25.95
N THR A 11 15.35 77.46 25.37
CA THR A 11 15.12 77.04 23.99
C THR A 11 13.75 76.36 23.85
N CYS A 12 12.83 77.00 23.13
CA CYS A 12 11.55 76.41 22.73
C CYS A 12 11.74 75.54 21.47
N SER A 13 11.32 74.27 21.56
CA SER A 13 11.31 73.31 20.46
C SER A 13 10.09 73.50 19.52
N PRO A 14 10.26 73.65 18.19
CA PRO A 14 9.16 73.86 17.25
C PRO A 14 8.90 72.59 16.41
N SER A 15 8.26 71.55 16.97
CA SER A 15 7.90 70.36 16.16
C SER A 15 6.44 69.90 16.26
N LYS A 16 5.66 70.41 17.22
CA LYS A 16 4.25 70.05 17.39
C LYS A 16 3.26 70.92 16.58
N THR A 17 3.70 72.05 16.02
CA THR A 17 2.85 73.03 15.32
C THR A 17 2.76 72.81 13.81
N VAL A 18 3.78 72.22 13.16
CA VAL A 18 3.77 72.01 11.70
C VAL A 18 2.87 70.84 11.29
N VAL A 19 2.88 69.75 12.06
CA VAL A 19 2.02 68.57 11.79
C VAL A 19 0.55 68.88 12.07
N SER A 20 0.26 69.70 13.09
CA SER A 20 -1.12 70.12 13.41
C SER A 20 -1.66 71.15 12.42
N ALA A 21 -0.81 72.06 11.92
CA ALA A 21 -1.16 73.01 10.85
C ALA A 21 -1.36 72.34 9.48
N ALA A 22 -0.55 71.32 9.15
CA ALA A 22 -0.73 70.52 7.94
C ALA A 22 -2.01 69.68 8.00
N ARG A 23 -2.29 69.03 9.15
CA ARG A 23 -3.56 68.34 9.39
C ARG A 23 -4.76 69.28 9.30
N SER A 24 -4.67 70.49 9.83
CA SER A 24 -5.79 71.45 9.81
C SER A 24 -6.04 72.04 8.42
N ARG A 25 -5.00 72.24 7.60
CA ARG A 25 -5.13 72.64 6.19
C ARG A 25 -5.73 71.53 5.33
N ILE A 26 -5.27 70.29 5.48
CA ILE A 26 -5.82 69.14 4.75
C ILE A 26 -7.27 68.89 5.18
N ALA A 27 -7.57 68.95 6.48
CA ALA A 27 -8.92 68.78 6.99
C ALA A 27 -9.89 69.90 6.53
N ARG A 28 -9.39 71.13 6.32
CA ARG A 28 -10.16 72.22 5.74
C ARG A 28 -10.42 72.00 4.24
N GLY A 29 -9.39 71.61 3.50
CA GLY A 29 -9.52 71.22 2.08
C GLY A 29 -10.52 70.10 1.85
N PHE A 30 -10.53 69.05 2.70
CA PHE A 30 -11.54 67.99 2.65
C PHE A 30 -12.96 68.44 3.05
N ARG A 31 -13.09 69.51 3.85
CA ARG A 31 -14.41 70.04 4.26
C ARG A 31 -15.05 70.89 3.16
N GLU A 32 -14.24 71.57 2.36
CA GLU A 32 -14.63 72.47 1.26
C GLU A 32 -14.62 71.78 -0.11
N LEU A 33 -14.09 70.55 -0.20
CA LEU A 33 -14.06 69.77 -1.43
C LEU A 33 -15.47 69.44 -1.93
N ASN A 34 -15.77 69.87 -3.15
CA ASN A 34 -17.03 69.61 -3.83
C ASN A 34 -16.76 69.13 -5.27
N LEU A 35 -16.78 67.81 -5.47
CA LEU A 35 -16.53 67.17 -6.76
C LEU A 35 -17.72 67.29 -7.73
N PHE A 36 -18.88 67.74 -7.25
CA PHE A 36 -20.12 67.84 -8.04
C PHE A 36 -20.51 69.29 -8.37
N SER A 37 -19.67 70.27 -8.03
CA SER A 37 -19.87 71.70 -8.31
C SER A 37 -20.04 71.98 -9.80
N ASP A 38 -19.18 71.39 -10.63
CA ASP A 38 -19.15 71.59 -12.09
C ASP A 38 -19.60 70.34 -12.87
N ASN A 39 -20.29 69.39 -12.22
CA ASN A 39 -20.72 68.16 -12.89
C ASN A 39 -21.81 68.48 -13.95
N PRO A 40 -21.64 68.07 -15.22
CA PRO A 40 -22.51 68.48 -16.32
C PRO A 40 -23.96 67.99 -16.17
N TYR A 41 -24.20 66.93 -15.40
CA TYR A 41 -25.53 66.36 -15.20
C TYR A 41 -26.17 66.77 -13.87
N TRP A 42 -25.38 66.89 -12.81
CA TRP A 42 -25.91 67.03 -11.45
C TRP A 42 -25.78 68.43 -10.84
N SER A 43 -24.91 69.30 -11.38
CA SER A 43 -24.64 70.64 -10.82
C SER A 43 -25.89 71.54 -10.78
N SER A 44 -26.75 71.46 -11.82
CA SER A 44 -27.98 72.24 -11.92
C SER A 44 -29.13 71.70 -11.07
N THR A 45 -29.02 70.46 -10.59
CA THR A 45 -30.11 69.76 -9.89
C THR A 45 -29.88 69.68 -8.37
N LEU A 46 -28.63 69.65 -7.93
CA LEU A 46 -28.25 69.55 -6.51
C LEU A 46 -27.99 70.93 -5.92
N THR A 47 -28.49 71.20 -4.71
CA THR A 47 -28.11 72.38 -3.93
C THR A 47 -26.66 72.30 -3.43
N HIS A 48 -26.05 73.43 -3.06
CA HIS A 48 -24.65 73.44 -2.61
C HIS A 48 -24.38 72.46 -1.45
N ASP A 49 -25.30 72.38 -0.48
CA ASP A 49 -25.19 71.45 0.65
C ASP A 49 -25.36 69.98 0.22
N GLU A 50 -26.18 69.71 -0.80
CA GLU A 50 -26.33 68.38 -1.40
C GLU A 50 -25.08 67.94 -2.12
N GLN A 51 -24.43 68.85 -2.87
CA GLN A 51 -23.20 68.57 -3.58
C GLN A 51 -22.06 68.21 -2.60
N ILE A 52 -21.96 68.90 -1.46
CA ILE A 52 -20.98 68.58 -0.40
C ILE A 52 -21.27 67.20 0.23
N HIS A 53 -22.54 66.90 0.57
CA HIS A 53 -22.89 65.59 1.12
C HIS A 53 -22.66 64.44 0.12
N THR A 54 -22.98 64.67 -1.16
CA THR A 54 -22.74 63.73 -2.26
C THR A 54 -21.24 63.47 -2.43
N THR A 55 -20.42 64.52 -2.40
CA THR A 55 -18.94 64.41 -2.48
C THR A 55 -18.37 63.55 -1.34
N ARG A 56 -18.83 63.75 -0.11
CA ARG A 56 -18.35 62.98 1.06
C ARG A 56 -18.77 61.51 0.98
N LEU A 57 -20.04 61.26 0.62
CA LEU A 57 -20.56 59.90 0.48
C LEU A 57 -19.85 59.15 -0.67
N PHE A 58 -19.57 59.85 -1.77
CA PHE A 58 -18.79 59.35 -2.91
C PHE A 58 -17.39 58.91 -2.50
N LEU A 59 -16.62 59.76 -1.83
CA LEU A 59 -15.26 59.43 -1.40
C LEU A 59 -15.22 58.26 -0.41
N ILE A 60 -16.18 58.19 0.52
CA ILE A 60 -16.29 57.07 1.47
C ILE A 60 -16.60 55.75 0.74
N LEU A 61 -17.60 55.74 -0.14
CA LEU A 61 -18.03 54.53 -0.84
C LEU A 61 -17.00 54.02 -1.84
N VAL A 62 -16.31 54.92 -2.56
CA VAL A 62 -15.19 54.57 -3.43
C VAL A 62 -14.05 53.97 -2.60
N SER A 63 -13.72 54.56 -1.45
CA SER A 63 -12.66 54.04 -0.56
C SER A 63 -13.00 52.65 0.01
N ILE A 64 -14.23 52.45 0.48
CA ILE A 64 -14.68 51.15 1.01
C ILE A 64 -14.68 50.10 -0.09
N SER A 65 -15.16 50.44 -1.27
CA SER A 65 -15.20 49.53 -2.43
C SER A 65 -13.80 49.14 -2.87
N LEU A 66 -12.86 50.09 -2.92
CA LEU A 66 -11.46 49.83 -3.27
C LEU A 66 -10.77 48.95 -2.22
N LEU A 67 -11.02 49.20 -0.93
CA LEU A 67 -10.51 48.36 0.16
C LEU A 67 -11.09 46.94 0.09
N ALA A 68 -12.37 46.79 -0.27
CA ALA A 68 -12.99 45.49 -0.45
C ALA A 68 -12.35 44.71 -1.62
N VAL A 69 -12.06 45.38 -2.75
CA VAL A 69 -11.36 44.78 -3.89
C VAL A 69 -9.94 44.35 -3.51
N ILE A 70 -9.19 45.20 -2.78
CA ILE A 70 -7.84 44.88 -2.30
C ILE A 70 -7.88 43.70 -1.33
N GLY A 71 -8.83 43.70 -0.39
CA GLY A 71 -9.02 42.61 0.57
C GLY A 71 -9.35 41.29 -0.12
N TYR A 72 -10.28 41.32 -1.07
CA TYR A 72 -10.63 40.16 -1.89
C TYR A 72 -9.43 39.64 -2.68
N ALA A 73 -8.71 40.51 -3.39
CA ALA A 73 -7.53 40.12 -4.16
C ALA A 73 -6.43 39.55 -3.26
N SER A 74 -6.21 40.12 -2.08
CA SER A 74 -5.18 39.66 -1.15
C SER A 74 -5.47 38.28 -0.55
N LEU A 75 -6.76 37.96 -0.36
CA LEU A 75 -7.21 36.68 0.21
C LEU A 75 -7.43 35.60 -0.87
N SER A 76 -7.63 36.01 -2.11
CA SER A 76 -7.86 35.10 -3.23
C SER A 76 -6.64 34.24 -3.53
N VAL A 77 -6.85 32.93 -3.57
CA VAL A 77 -5.85 31.94 -3.96
C VAL A 77 -6.24 31.38 -5.31
N ARG A 78 -5.30 31.41 -6.26
CA ARG A 78 -5.48 30.75 -7.56
C ARG A 78 -4.70 29.46 -7.65
N THR A 79 -5.32 28.47 -8.27
CA THR A 79 -4.67 27.22 -8.66
C THR A 79 -4.01 27.43 -10.01
N TYR A 80 -2.75 27.02 -10.11
CA TYR A 80 -1.98 27.01 -11.35
C TYR A 80 -1.69 25.57 -11.71
N ASP A 81 -2.04 25.18 -12.93
CA ASP A 81 -1.77 23.86 -13.48
C ASP A 81 -0.53 23.92 -14.38
N VAL A 82 0.43 23.04 -14.11
CA VAL A 82 1.67 22.94 -14.89
C VAL A 82 1.71 21.57 -15.53
N THR A 83 1.97 21.51 -16.84
CA THR A 83 2.17 20.26 -17.58
C THR A 83 3.55 20.27 -18.24
N LEU A 84 4.29 19.17 -18.08
CA LEU A 84 5.62 18.96 -18.64
C LEU A 84 5.62 17.70 -19.52
N ASN A 85 6.06 17.84 -20.77
CA ASN A 85 6.14 16.73 -21.73
C ASN A 85 7.53 16.07 -21.79
N LYS A 86 8.52 16.62 -21.06
CA LYS A 86 9.86 16.05 -20.95
C LYS A 86 10.45 16.35 -19.58
N PHE A 87 10.87 15.31 -18.88
CA PHE A 87 11.45 15.41 -17.55
C PHE A 87 12.36 14.21 -17.26
N SER A 88 13.32 14.40 -16.35
CA SER A 88 14.16 13.31 -15.83
C SER A 88 13.47 12.59 -14.68
N MET A 89 13.90 11.36 -14.36
CA MET A 89 13.45 10.61 -13.18
C MET A 89 13.63 11.41 -11.88
N SER A 90 14.78 12.08 -11.72
CA SER A 90 15.03 12.95 -10.55
C SER A 90 14.05 14.12 -10.44
N LYS A 91 13.61 14.67 -11.58
CA LYS A 91 12.61 15.74 -11.61
C LYS A 91 11.21 15.21 -11.29
N PHE A 92 10.90 14.00 -11.75
CA PHE A 92 9.68 13.28 -11.37
C PHE A 92 9.60 13.09 -9.85
N GLU A 93 10.62 12.46 -9.25
CA GLU A 93 10.64 12.16 -7.81
C GLU A 93 10.53 13.43 -6.96
N ARG A 94 11.24 14.50 -7.36
CA ARG A 94 11.19 15.78 -6.64
C ARG A 94 9.82 16.45 -6.71
N LEU A 95 9.14 16.37 -7.85
CA LEU A 95 7.83 17.00 -8.04
C LEU A 95 6.71 16.20 -7.38
N GLU A 96 6.79 14.87 -7.43
CA GLU A 96 5.88 13.96 -6.75
C GLU A 96 5.94 14.17 -5.23
N ALA A 97 7.14 14.21 -4.65
CA ALA A 97 7.33 14.50 -3.23
C ALA A 97 6.83 15.89 -2.82
N ARG A 98 6.86 16.87 -3.72
CA ARG A 98 6.43 18.25 -3.43
C ARG A 98 4.93 18.46 -3.60
N TYR A 99 4.27 17.73 -4.51
CA TYR A 99 2.86 17.92 -4.88
C TYR A 99 2.05 16.61 -4.85
N PRO A 100 2.13 15.79 -3.79
CA PRO A 100 1.64 14.40 -3.82
C PRO A 100 0.13 14.26 -4.12
N THR A 101 -0.68 15.27 -3.81
CA THR A 101 -2.15 15.23 -3.97
C THR A 101 -2.65 15.61 -5.37
N THR A 102 -1.89 16.42 -6.10
CA THR A 102 -2.28 16.93 -7.43
C THR A 102 -1.39 16.40 -8.54
N PHE A 103 -0.29 15.74 -8.19
CA PHE A 103 0.66 15.16 -9.11
C PHE A 103 0.07 13.99 -9.88
N LYS A 104 0.23 14.02 -11.21
CA LYS A 104 -0.15 12.95 -12.12
C LYS A 104 0.91 12.79 -13.19
N SER A 105 1.29 11.56 -13.48
CA SER A 105 2.23 11.22 -14.55
C SER A 105 1.68 10.06 -15.35
N ILE A 106 1.63 10.21 -16.66
CA ILE A 106 1.06 9.22 -17.58
C ILE A 106 2.19 8.43 -18.23
N CYS A 107 2.07 7.11 -18.18
CA CYS A 107 2.95 6.14 -18.79
C CYS A 107 2.66 6.04 -20.30
N THR A 108 3.69 6.03 -21.17
CA THR A 108 3.46 5.76 -22.61
C THR A 108 3.12 4.29 -22.83
N LYS A 109 3.80 3.39 -22.11
CA LYS A 109 3.55 1.95 -22.17
C LYS A 109 2.72 1.50 -20.99
N VAL A 110 1.43 1.34 -21.22
CA VAL A 110 0.47 0.93 -20.18
C VAL A 110 0.59 -0.53 -19.74
N SER A 111 1.40 -1.33 -20.43
CA SER A 111 1.57 -2.76 -20.19
C SER A 111 3.06 -3.09 -20.21
N ILE A 112 3.61 -3.48 -19.07
CA ILE A 112 5.05 -3.72 -18.89
C ILE A 112 5.25 -5.14 -18.33
N PRO A 113 5.96 -6.04 -19.05
CA PRO A 113 6.21 -7.37 -18.54
C PRO A 113 7.13 -7.35 -17.31
N TYR A 114 6.84 -8.22 -16.33
CA TYR A 114 7.56 -8.27 -15.06
C TYR A 114 9.06 -8.47 -15.23
N ASN A 115 9.49 -9.23 -16.25
CA ASN A 115 10.91 -9.48 -16.55
C ASN A 115 11.72 -8.22 -16.89
N LYS A 116 11.08 -7.06 -17.10
CA LYS A 116 11.78 -5.78 -17.32
C LYS A 116 12.27 -5.16 -16.02
N PHE A 117 11.61 -5.43 -14.89
CA PHE A 117 11.87 -4.72 -13.64
C PHE A 117 11.97 -5.62 -12.41
N LEU A 118 11.62 -6.90 -12.52
CA LEU A 118 11.80 -7.92 -11.48
C LEU A 118 12.78 -8.99 -11.95
N TYR A 119 13.63 -9.43 -11.04
CA TYR A 119 14.54 -10.55 -11.23
C TYR A 119 14.48 -11.48 -10.02
N LEU A 120 14.23 -12.76 -10.29
CA LEU A 120 14.13 -13.80 -9.26
C LEU A 120 15.16 -14.89 -9.59
N SER A 121 15.94 -15.29 -8.60
CA SER A 121 16.80 -16.46 -8.70
C SER A 121 16.73 -17.28 -7.41
N VAL A 122 16.87 -18.60 -7.55
CA VAL A 122 16.68 -19.56 -6.46
C VAL A 122 17.95 -20.34 -6.20
N ARG A 123 18.25 -20.56 -4.92
CA ARG A 123 19.23 -21.55 -4.48
C ARG A 123 18.50 -22.74 -3.92
N PHE A 124 18.65 -23.90 -4.56
CA PHE A 124 18.07 -25.15 -4.07
C PHE A 124 18.95 -25.79 -2.99
N HIS A 125 18.30 -26.57 -2.13
CA HIS A 125 18.92 -27.41 -1.12
C HIS A 125 19.89 -28.38 -1.80
N GLN A 126 21.09 -28.51 -1.21
CA GLN A 126 22.20 -29.26 -1.80
C GLN A 126 21.87 -30.72 -2.16
N VAL A 127 20.90 -31.32 -1.46
CA VAL A 127 20.41 -32.68 -1.75
C VAL A 127 19.96 -32.82 -3.21
N CYS A 128 19.35 -31.77 -3.77
CA CYS A 128 18.83 -31.75 -5.14
C CYS A 128 19.91 -31.54 -6.21
N SER A 129 21.17 -31.38 -5.81
CA SER A 129 22.35 -31.41 -6.68
C SER A 129 23.37 -32.46 -6.23
N SER A 130 23.04 -33.26 -5.22
CA SER A 130 23.96 -34.22 -4.63
C SER A 130 24.03 -35.53 -5.43
N PRO A 131 25.08 -36.36 -5.21
CA PRO A 131 25.14 -37.71 -5.76
C PRO A 131 23.97 -38.61 -5.34
N PHE A 132 23.30 -38.32 -4.21
CA PHE A 132 22.21 -39.14 -3.65
C PHE A 132 20.94 -39.17 -4.51
N ILE A 133 20.71 -38.15 -5.34
CA ILE A 133 19.65 -38.19 -6.37
C ILE A 133 20.18 -38.65 -7.74
N GLY A 134 21.47 -38.95 -7.83
CA GLY A 134 22.14 -39.40 -9.05
C GLY A 134 21.76 -40.84 -9.43
N ARG A 135 21.82 -41.13 -10.73
CA ARG A 135 21.50 -42.47 -11.25
C ARG A 135 22.38 -43.56 -10.61
N LYS A 136 23.68 -43.29 -10.46
CA LYS A 136 24.66 -44.26 -9.92
C LYS A 136 24.34 -44.67 -8.48
N TRP A 137 24.07 -43.70 -7.60
CA TRP A 137 23.66 -43.95 -6.23
C TRP A 137 22.38 -44.77 -6.18
N ILE A 138 21.33 -44.29 -6.86
CA ILE A 138 20.03 -44.96 -6.90
C ILE A 138 20.18 -46.40 -7.41
N SER A 139 20.89 -46.63 -8.52
CA SER A 139 21.07 -47.99 -9.07
C SER A 139 21.82 -48.92 -8.12
N SER A 140 22.76 -48.41 -7.34
CA SER A 140 23.49 -49.22 -6.36
C SER A 140 22.63 -49.72 -5.21
N LEU A 141 21.49 -49.05 -4.96
CA LEU A 141 20.53 -49.44 -3.93
C LEU A 141 19.57 -50.54 -4.39
N TYR A 142 19.60 -50.91 -5.68
CA TYR A 142 18.74 -51.95 -6.21
C TYR A 142 19.24 -53.35 -5.82
N ARG A 143 18.33 -54.18 -5.31
CA ARG A 143 18.56 -55.61 -5.07
C ARG A 143 17.43 -56.43 -5.68
N SER A 144 17.77 -57.47 -6.43
CA SER A 144 16.79 -58.37 -7.05
C SER A 144 15.96 -59.15 -6.03
N ASN A 145 16.51 -59.41 -4.84
CA ASN A 145 15.82 -60.06 -3.72
C ASN A 145 15.34 -59.08 -2.65
N ALA A 146 15.19 -57.78 -2.97
CA ALA A 146 14.77 -56.75 -2.01
C ALA A 146 13.45 -57.11 -1.29
N THR A 147 12.54 -57.81 -1.97
CA THR A 147 11.24 -58.21 -1.40
C THR A 147 11.30 -59.36 -0.40
N SER A 148 12.47 -59.98 -0.21
CA SER A 148 12.69 -61.08 0.73
C SER A 148 13.12 -60.60 2.12
N TYR A 149 13.45 -59.31 2.27
CA TYR A 149 13.82 -58.72 3.56
C TYR A 149 12.58 -58.24 4.31
N ASN A 150 12.76 -57.95 5.61
CA ASN A 150 11.75 -57.28 6.42
C ASN A 150 11.30 -55.97 5.73
N ILE A 151 10.01 -55.65 5.80
CA ILE A 151 9.44 -54.44 5.20
C ILE A 151 9.96 -53.14 5.84
N LEU A 152 10.52 -53.21 7.06
CA LEU A 152 11.22 -52.12 7.74
C LEU A 152 12.71 -52.05 7.35
N ASP A 153 13.23 -53.05 6.65
CA ASP A 153 14.60 -53.05 6.17
C ASP A 153 14.76 -52.07 5.02
N PHE A 154 15.68 -51.12 5.17
CA PHE A 154 15.88 -50.10 4.14
C PHE A 154 16.27 -50.71 2.79
N ARG A 155 16.91 -51.88 2.74
CA ARG A 155 17.30 -52.55 1.49
C ARG A 155 16.08 -52.97 0.66
N THR A 156 14.91 -53.08 1.28
CA THR A 156 13.63 -53.38 0.62
C THR A 156 13.15 -52.21 -0.23
N PHE A 157 13.33 -50.96 0.24
CA PHE A 157 12.66 -49.79 -0.35
C PHE A 157 13.59 -48.60 -0.66
N ALA A 158 14.86 -48.60 -0.25
CA ALA A 158 15.77 -47.46 -0.41
C ALA A 158 15.90 -47.02 -1.88
N PHE A 159 16.02 -47.98 -2.80
CA PHE A 159 15.99 -47.69 -4.25
C PHE A 159 14.82 -46.77 -4.63
N SER A 160 13.63 -47.04 -4.10
CA SER A 160 12.42 -46.29 -4.41
C SER A 160 12.33 -44.96 -3.69
N HIS A 161 12.79 -44.89 -2.44
CA HIS A 161 12.88 -43.64 -1.68
C HIS A 161 13.79 -42.64 -2.36
N TYR A 162 14.99 -43.03 -2.76
CA TYR A 162 15.89 -42.12 -3.47
C TYR A 162 15.39 -41.78 -4.88
N ARG A 163 14.58 -42.65 -5.51
CA ARG A 163 13.83 -42.28 -6.73
C ARG A 163 12.74 -41.24 -6.44
N SER A 164 12.01 -41.37 -5.34
CA SER A 164 11.02 -40.39 -4.89
C SER A 164 11.69 -39.05 -4.55
N LEU A 165 12.81 -39.06 -3.83
CA LEU A 165 13.58 -37.85 -3.54
C LEU A 165 14.05 -37.15 -4.82
N ARG A 166 14.59 -37.91 -5.78
CA ARG A 166 14.95 -37.38 -7.10
C ARG A 166 13.74 -36.79 -7.82
N LEU A 167 12.59 -37.45 -7.74
CA LEU A 167 11.35 -36.96 -8.34
C LEU A 167 10.92 -35.64 -7.70
N LEU A 168 10.91 -35.55 -6.36
CA LEU A 168 10.56 -34.34 -5.62
C LEU A 168 11.50 -33.18 -5.97
N CYS A 169 12.82 -33.40 -6.00
CA CYS A 169 13.79 -32.40 -6.44
C CYS A 169 13.56 -31.93 -7.88
N ARG A 170 13.23 -32.86 -8.79
CA ARG A 170 12.92 -32.51 -10.19
C ARG A 170 11.64 -31.71 -10.30
N LEU A 171 10.59 -32.13 -9.59
CA LEU A 171 9.30 -31.44 -9.56
C LEU A 171 9.46 -30.03 -8.99
N ALA A 172 10.18 -29.86 -7.89
CA ALA A 172 10.46 -28.54 -7.33
C ALA A 172 11.09 -27.59 -8.36
N ARG A 173 12.13 -28.04 -9.07
CA ARG A 173 12.78 -27.25 -10.12
C ARG A 173 11.84 -26.91 -11.26
N GLN A 174 11.18 -27.93 -11.81
CA GLN A 174 10.29 -27.75 -12.94
C GLN A 174 9.10 -26.83 -12.58
N THR A 175 8.49 -27.02 -11.41
CA THR A 175 7.41 -26.17 -10.91
C THR A 175 7.87 -24.72 -10.77
N ILE A 176 9.07 -24.46 -10.25
CA ILE A 176 9.62 -23.11 -10.17
C ILE A 176 9.88 -22.54 -11.57
N ASP A 177 10.55 -23.27 -12.45
CA ASP A 177 10.91 -22.81 -13.79
C ASP A 177 9.65 -22.49 -14.61
N ASP A 178 8.67 -23.40 -14.65
CA ASP A 178 7.42 -23.24 -15.41
C ASP A 178 6.61 -22.02 -14.91
N ASN A 179 6.48 -21.87 -13.59
CA ASN A 179 5.75 -20.73 -13.01
C ASN A 179 6.54 -19.43 -13.14
N TYR A 180 7.87 -19.47 -13.08
CA TYR A 180 8.72 -18.30 -13.28
C TYR A 180 8.62 -17.77 -14.71
N HIS A 181 8.58 -18.66 -15.71
CA HIS A 181 8.33 -18.27 -17.10
C HIS A 181 6.98 -17.57 -17.25
N ALA A 182 5.91 -18.12 -16.65
CA ALA A 182 4.59 -17.48 -16.67
C ALA A 182 4.60 -16.11 -15.94
N PHE A 183 5.21 -16.04 -14.76
CA PHE A 183 5.35 -14.81 -13.98
C PHE A 183 6.09 -13.72 -14.79
N ASN A 184 7.22 -14.05 -15.40
CA ASN A 184 8.00 -13.11 -16.20
C ASN A 184 7.27 -12.60 -17.45
N SER A 185 6.38 -13.42 -18.02
CA SER A 185 5.54 -13.04 -19.15
C SER A 185 4.29 -12.24 -18.77
N THR A 186 3.98 -12.17 -17.47
CA THR A 186 2.82 -11.41 -16.96
C THR A 186 3.13 -9.92 -17.03
N ASN A 187 2.14 -9.13 -17.44
CA ASN A 187 2.27 -7.69 -17.57
C ASN A 187 1.68 -6.96 -16.36
N LEU A 188 2.42 -5.96 -15.89
CA LEU A 188 1.90 -4.89 -15.06
C LEU A 188 1.11 -3.94 -15.95
N VAL A 189 -0.17 -3.76 -15.64
CA VAL A 189 -1.07 -2.88 -16.41
C VAL A 189 -1.45 -1.66 -15.56
N ASP A 190 -0.91 -0.49 -15.91
CA ASP A 190 -1.29 0.78 -15.31
C ASP A 190 -1.08 1.93 -16.30
N LEU A 191 -1.95 2.93 -16.24
CA LEU A 191 -1.84 4.17 -17.02
C LEU A 191 -0.91 5.17 -16.34
N LEU A 192 -0.84 5.15 -15.02
CA LEU A 192 -0.09 6.10 -14.21
C LEU A 192 1.30 5.55 -13.86
N THR A 193 2.28 6.44 -13.80
CA THR A 193 3.61 6.10 -13.31
C THR A 193 3.60 6.01 -11.79
N PHE A 194 4.01 4.87 -11.24
CA PHE A 194 4.16 4.70 -9.80
C PHE A 194 5.30 5.56 -9.24
N SER A 195 5.13 6.04 -8.02
CA SER A 195 6.24 6.54 -7.23
C SER A 195 7.18 5.39 -6.82
N ARG A 196 8.40 5.72 -6.41
CA ARG A 196 9.38 4.70 -5.97
C ARG A 196 8.85 3.88 -4.79
N ALA A 197 8.17 4.51 -3.84
CA ALA A 197 7.56 3.82 -2.71
C ALA A 197 6.46 2.87 -3.16
N GLN A 198 5.52 3.36 -3.99
CA GLN A 198 4.45 2.53 -4.55
C GLN A 198 4.99 1.36 -5.36
N PHE A 199 6.02 1.58 -6.17
CA PHE A 199 6.68 0.53 -6.93
C PHE A 199 7.32 -0.52 -6.03
N ASN A 200 8.05 -0.11 -4.99
CA ASN A 200 8.69 -1.05 -4.07
C ASN A 200 7.66 -1.91 -3.34
N ASP A 201 6.55 -1.30 -2.89
CA ASP A 201 5.45 -2.01 -2.25
C ASP A 201 4.80 -3.00 -3.22
N LEU A 202 4.49 -2.55 -4.44
CA LEU A 202 3.92 -3.39 -5.49
C LEU A 202 4.85 -4.56 -5.83
N ALA A 203 6.15 -4.31 -6.04
CA ALA A 203 7.13 -5.35 -6.34
C ALA A 203 7.20 -6.39 -5.21
N GLY A 204 7.20 -5.94 -3.95
CA GLY A 204 7.14 -6.82 -2.79
C GLY A 204 5.88 -7.70 -2.78
N VAL A 205 4.72 -7.11 -3.06
CA VAL A 205 3.44 -7.85 -3.15
C VAL A 205 3.43 -8.86 -4.29
N LEU A 206 3.89 -8.48 -5.49
CA LEU A 206 3.95 -9.36 -6.65
C LEU A 206 4.82 -10.58 -6.39
N ILE A 207 6.01 -10.38 -5.82
CA ILE A 207 6.94 -11.46 -5.49
C ILE A 207 6.37 -12.34 -4.37
N SER A 208 5.81 -11.74 -3.32
CA SER A 208 5.22 -12.50 -2.21
C SER A 208 4.05 -13.37 -2.68
N ASN A 209 3.18 -12.82 -3.53
CA ASN A 209 2.05 -13.56 -4.09
C ASN A 209 2.52 -14.69 -5.00
N PHE A 210 3.53 -14.46 -5.84
CA PHE A 210 4.15 -15.50 -6.66
C PHE A 210 4.62 -16.68 -5.79
N GLN A 211 5.44 -16.40 -4.76
CA GLN A 211 5.98 -17.42 -3.87
C GLN A 211 4.88 -18.18 -3.11
N LYS A 212 3.91 -17.47 -2.52
CA LYS A 212 2.82 -18.10 -1.76
C LYS A 212 1.91 -18.96 -2.63
N ASN A 213 1.52 -18.47 -3.80
CA ASN A 213 0.64 -19.20 -4.71
C ASN A 213 1.32 -20.45 -5.27
N LEU A 214 2.61 -20.34 -5.59
CA LEU A 214 3.43 -21.47 -6.03
C LEU A 214 3.41 -22.62 -5.00
N LEU A 215 3.74 -22.30 -3.76
CA LEU A 215 3.79 -23.27 -2.66
C LEU A 215 2.41 -23.87 -2.37
N ALA A 216 1.37 -23.04 -2.30
CA ALA A 216 0.02 -23.49 -2.02
C ALA A 216 -0.51 -24.44 -3.10
N ASN A 217 -0.26 -24.13 -4.38
CA ASN A 217 -0.72 -24.94 -5.49
C ASN A 217 0.01 -26.29 -5.56
N GLU A 218 1.33 -26.30 -5.38
CA GLU A 218 2.11 -27.54 -5.40
C GLU A 218 1.74 -28.44 -4.21
N LYS A 219 1.62 -27.87 -3.00
CA LYS A 219 1.19 -28.61 -1.80
C LYS A 219 -0.19 -29.25 -2.00
N ARG A 220 -1.13 -28.53 -2.61
CA ARG A 220 -2.46 -29.06 -2.95
C ARG A 220 -2.36 -30.21 -3.96
N THR A 221 -1.55 -30.06 -5.00
CA THR A 221 -1.36 -31.06 -6.06
C THR A 221 -0.73 -32.34 -5.49
N ALA A 222 0.34 -32.23 -4.71
CA ALA A 222 0.97 -33.37 -4.04
C ALA A 222 0.02 -34.09 -3.08
N LYS A 223 -0.83 -33.35 -2.35
CA LYS A 223 -1.85 -33.93 -1.47
C LYS A 223 -2.91 -34.71 -2.25
N VAL A 224 -3.40 -34.15 -3.35
CA VAL A 224 -4.37 -34.84 -4.23
C VAL A 224 -3.77 -36.10 -4.81
N ALA A 225 -2.52 -36.07 -5.29
CA ALA A 225 -1.84 -37.25 -5.81
C ALA A 225 -1.72 -38.37 -4.76
N SER A 226 -1.29 -38.02 -3.53
CA SER A 226 -1.21 -38.99 -2.42
C SER A 226 -2.58 -39.59 -2.08
N LEU A 227 -3.63 -38.77 -2.03
CA LEU A 227 -5.00 -39.24 -1.81
C LEU A 227 -5.49 -40.15 -2.95
N MET A 228 -5.20 -39.83 -4.21
CA MET A 228 -5.57 -40.67 -5.34
C MET A 228 -4.89 -42.04 -5.29
N ILE A 229 -3.60 -42.09 -4.92
CA ILE A 229 -2.87 -43.36 -4.75
C ILE A 229 -3.52 -44.21 -3.65
N ALA A 230 -3.86 -43.58 -2.51
CA ALA A 230 -4.45 -44.28 -1.36
C ALA A 230 -5.86 -44.80 -1.68
N GLN A 231 -6.74 -43.95 -2.19
CA GLN A 231 -8.16 -44.27 -2.42
C GLN A 231 -8.35 -45.28 -3.56
N ASN A 232 -7.51 -45.22 -4.60
CA ASN A 232 -7.54 -46.21 -5.67
C ASN A 232 -6.79 -47.50 -5.31
N ARG A 233 -6.22 -47.60 -4.10
CA ARG A 233 -5.49 -48.78 -3.60
C ARG A 233 -4.41 -49.26 -4.57
N LEU A 234 -3.68 -48.32 -5.17
CA LEU A 234 -2.67 -48.65 -6.18
C LEU A 234 -1.55 -49.49 -5.55
N ILE A 235 -1.31 -50.68 -6.07
CA ILE A 235 -0.31 -51.60 -5.55
C ILE A 235 1.09 -51.10 -5.92
N SER A 236 1.93 -50.87 -4.91
CA SER A 236 3.35 -50.57 -5.12
C SER A 236 4.06 -51.83 -5.60
N ALA A 237 4.77 -51.73 -6.74
CA ALA A 237 5.60 -52.81 -7.27
C ALA A 237 6.70 -53.27 -6.29
N LEU A 238 6.97 -52.47 -5.26
CA LEU A 238 8.00 -52.69 -4.23
C LEU A 238 7.43 -53.34 -2.97
N ARG A 239 6.14 -53.68 -2.99
CA ARG A 239 5.44 -54.41 -1.95
C ARG A 239 5.41 -53.73 -0.57
N THR A 240 5.49 -52.39 -0.55
CA THR A 240 5.46 -51.58 0.68
C THR A 240 4.04 -51.38 1.22
N ASN A 241 3.00 -51.42 0.37
CA ASN A 241 1.59 -51.37 0.79
C ASN A 241 0.86 -52.71 0.66
N TYR A 242 1.36 -53.63 -0.17
CA TYR A 242 0.80 -54.98 -0.37
C TYR A 242 1.92 -55.99 -0.56
N TYR A 243 1.73 -57.23 -0.13
CA TYR A 243 2.67 -58.31 -0.40
C TYR A 243 1.99 -59.47 -1.13
N THR A 244 2.72 -60.08 -2.06
CA THR A 244 2.25 -61.23 -2.85
C THR A 244 2.95 -62.51 -2.40
N HIS A 245 2.19 -63.48 -1.92
CA HIS A 245 2.67 -64.80 -1.60
C HIS A 245 2.27 -65.77 -2.72
N SER A 246 3.25 -66.43 -3.32
CA SER A 246 3.04 -67.50 -4.28
C SER A 246 3.73 -68.75 -3.75
N VAL A 247 3.05 -69.90 -3.80
CA VAL A 247 3.68 -71.19 -3.50
C VAL A 247 4.58 -71.56 -4.68
N PRO A 248 5.86 -71.92 -4.48
CA PRO A 248 6.73 -72.36 -5.57
C PRO A 248 6.07 -73.46 -6.42
N GLY A 249 6.04 -73.30 -7.74
CA GLY A 249 5.39 -74.24 -8.67
C GLY A 249 3.88 -74.05 -8.86
N SER A 250 3.22 -73.17 -8.09
CA SER A 250 1.81 -72.84 -8.26
C SER A 250 1.60 -71.63 -9.18
N LYS A 251 0.55 -71.68 -10.01
CA LYS A 251 0.05 -70.49 -10.76
C LYS A 251 -0.81 -69.57 -9.89
N SER A 252 -1.15 -69.99 -8.67
CA SER A 252 -1.95 -69.20 -7.74
C SER A 252 -1.06 -68.32 -6.86
N TYR A 253 -1.45 -67.06 -6.71
CA TYR A 253 -0.86 -66.13 -5.76
C TYR A 253 -1.96 -65.52 -4.88
N ARG A 254 -1.58 -65.19 -3.64
CA ARG A 254 -2.42 -64.44 -2.70
C ARG A 254 -1.76 -63.10 -2.43
N THR A 255 -2.56 -62.04 -2.47
CA THR A 255 -2.14 -60.70 -2.08
C THR A 255 -2.67 -60.38 -0.69
N PHE A 256 -1.87 -59.69 0.08
CA PHE A 256 -2.20 -59.29 1.44
C PHE A 256 -1.74 -57.86 1.67
N ASN A 257 -2.36 -57.15 2.60
CA ASN A 257 -1.98 -55.78 2.92
C ASN A 257 -0.71 -55.76 3.77
N ALA A 258 0.12 -54.74 3.58
CA ALA A 258 1.17 -54.43 4.52
C ALA A 258 0.56 -53.86 5.81
N LEU A 259 1.05 -54.34 6.94
CA LEU A 259 0.66 -53.91 8.28
C LEU A 259 1.89 -53.34 8.97
N TYR A 260 1.80 -52.13 9.50
CA TYR A 260 2.87 -51.47 10.27
C TYR A 260 2.42 -51.30 11.73
N LEU A 261 3.30 -51.49 12.71
CA LEU A 261 2.96 -51.14 14.10
C LEU A 261 2.78 -49.62 14.23
N GLU A 262 1.75 -49.19 14.96
CA GLU A 262 1.55 -47.77 15.25
C GLU A 262 2.52 -47.34 16.36
N GLN A 263 3.35 -46.31 16.13
CA GLN A 263 4.36 -45.87 17.10
C GLN A 263 3.75 -45.35 18.42
N ASN A 264 2.52 -44.82 18.37
CA ASN A 264 1.82 -44.18 19.51
C ASN A 264 0.51 -44.89 19.88
N GLY A 265 0.26 -46.10 19.38
CA GLY A 265 -0.95 -46.85 19.66
C GLY A 265 -0.90 -47.53 21.03
N THR A 266 -2.07 -47.76 21.64
CA THR A 266 -2.20 -48.75 22.72
C THR A 266 -1.68 -50.11 22.23
N ASN A 267 -1.14 -50.93 23.15
CA ASN A 267 -0.55 -52.24 22.83
C ASN A 267 -1.39 -53.01 21.79
N GLY A 268 -0.87 -53.14 20.57
CA GLY A 268 -1.49 -53.91 19.49
C GLY A 268 -2.17 -53.09 18.38
N SER A 269 -2.19 -51.76 18.42
CA SER A 269 -2.67 -50.97 17.27
C SER A 269 -1.70 -51.06 16.09
N TYR A 270 -2.23 -51.40 14.91
CA TYR A 270 -1.48 -51.47 13.67
C TYR A 270 -2.11 -50.55 12.62
N CYS A 271 -1.29 -49.99 11.76
CA CYS A 271 -1.74 -49.40 10.54
C CYS A 271 -1.86 -50.45 9.42
N ASP A 272 -3.08 -50.63 8.93
CA ASP A 272 -3.37 -51.32 7.67
C ASP A 272 -3.31 -50.33 6.51
N CYS A 273 -2.38 -50.56 5.57
CA CYS A 273 -2.19 -49.73 4.36
C CYS A 273 -3.43 -49.68 3.43
N ARG A 274 -4.44 -50.52 3.67
CA ARG A 274 -5.74 -50.46 2.97
C ARG A 274 -6.72 -49.48 3.62
N LEU A 275 -6.66 -49.32 4.94
CA LEU A 275 -7.73 -48.68 5.73
C LEU A 275 -7.36 -47.27 6.19
N ARG A 276 -6.07 -47.01 6.47
CA ARG A 276 -5.60 -45.69 6.88
C ARG A 276 -4.98 -44.96 5.69
N ASN A 277 -5.00 -43.63 5.77
CA ASN A 277 -4.27 -42.72 4.88
C ASN A 277 -2.78 -43.15 4.82
N ASN A 278 -2.04 -42.76 3.77
CA ASN A 278 -0.61 -43.10 3.60
C ASN A 278 0.35 -42.52 4.66
N GLN A 279 -0.16 -42.06 5.80
CA GLN A 279 0.60 -41.50 6.93
C GLN A 279 1.28 -42.57 7.79
N CYS A 280 1.12 -43.84 7.45
CA CYS A 280 1.68 -44.92 8.24
C CYS A 280 3.15 -45.07 7.96
N THR A 281 3.94 -44.62 8.93
CA THR A 281 5.39 -44.70 8.87
C THR A 281 5.99 -45.26 10.13
N TYR A 282 7.12 -45.91 9.96
CA TYR A 282 7.85 -46.54 11.02
C TYR A 282 9.36 -46.40 10.78
N PRO A 283 10.20 -46.19 11.81
CA PRO A 283 11.63 -46.01 11.65
C PRO A 283 12.28 -47.19 10.93
N ALA A 284 13.12 -46.88 9.94
CA ALA A 284 13.78 -47.86 9.08
C ALA A 284 15.16 -48.25 9.60
N GLY A 285 15.54 -49.51 9.43
CA GLY A 285 16.85 -50.01 9.85
C GLY A 285 17.43 -51.06 8.93
N ALA A 286 18.60 -51.57 9.29
CA ALA A 286 19.21 -52.75 8.72
C ALA A 286 19.00 -53.93 9.68
N PHE A 287 18.29 -54.98 9.24
CA PHE A 287 17.98 -56.16 10.05
C PHE A 287 18.88 -57.35 9.69
N TYR A 288 19.17 -58.24 10.66
CA TYR A 288 20.00 -59.45 10.44
C TYR A 288 19.18 -60.57 9.76
N ASN A 289 19.79 -61.28 8.81
CA ASN A 289 19.25 -62.46 8.10
C ASN A 289 17.79 -62.39 7.60
N TRP A 290 17.38 -63.40 6.82
CA TRP A 290 16.03 -63.51 6.27
C TRP A 290 15.07 -63.83 7.41
N THR A 291 14.63 -62.84 8.18
CA THR A 291 13.39 -63.01 8.94
C THR A 291 12.28 -63.05 7.92
N ALA A 292 11.83 -64.26 7.59
CA ALA A 292 10.72 -64.48 6.68
C ALA A 292 9.57 -63.57 7.10
N LEU A 293 9.07 -62.76 6.17
CA LEU A 293 7.93 -61.88 6.41
C LEU A 293 6.79 -62.72 7.01
N GLU A 294 6.43 -62.46 8.26
CA GLU A 294 5.31 -63.14 8.89
C GLU A 294 4.01 -62.61 8.27
N LEU A 295 3.43 -63.41 7.36
CA LEU A 295 2.24 -63.02 6.61
C LEU A 295 1.08 -62.71 7.55
N GLY A 296 0.52 -61.49 7.45
CA GLY A 296 -0.68 -61.08 8.16
C GLY A 296 -0.42 -60.55 9.57
N LYS A 297 0.85 -60.42 9.97
CA LYS A 297 1.25 -59.75 11.21
C LYS A 297 1.86 -58.37 10.91
N PRO A 298 1.73 -57.40 11.84
CA PRO A 298 2.36 -56.10 11.68
C PRO A 298 3.87 -56.23 11.70
N ALA A 299 4.54 -55.41 10.88
CA ALA A 299 5.98 -55.32 10.87
C ALA A 299 6.47 -54.87 12.26
N LYS A 300 7.35 -55.68 12.86
CA LYS A 300 7.92 -55.43 14.19
C LYS A 300 9.43 -55.22 14.11
N ASN A 301 9.94 -54.45 15.06
CA ASN A 301 11.37 -54.40 15.41
C ASN A 301 11.76 -55.61 16.28
N ASP A 302 11.44 -56.82 15.84
CA ASP A 302 11.79 -58.05 16.54
C ASP A 302 12.30 -59.11 15.55
N PRO A 303 13.62 -59.41 15.53
CA PRO A 303 14.67 -58.81 16.36
C PRO A 303 14.91 -57.32 16.03
N PRO A 304 15.50 -56.54 16.95
CA PRO A 304 15.82 -55.13 16.69
C PRO A 304 16.80 -54.97 15.51
N PRO A 305 16.75 -53.83 14.80
CA PRO A 305 17.69 -53.57 13.73
C PRO A 305 19.12 -53.48 14.27
N GLN A 306 20.08 -54.05 13.54
CA GLN A 306 21.51 -53.94 13.83
C GLN A 306 21.98 -52.48 13.72
N PHE A 307 21.38 -51.73 12.79
CA PHE A 307 21.62 -50.31 12.59
C PHE A 307 20.31 -49.62 12.27
N GLN A 308 19.85 -48.76 13.18
CA GLN A 308 18.76 -47.85 12.91
C GLN A 308 19.28 -46.71 12.03
N ILE A 309 18.63 -46.43 10.91
CA ILE A 309 19.05 -45.33 10.03
C ILE A 309 18.40 -44.04 10.55
N PRO A 310 19.18 -43.06 11.04
CA PRO A 310 18.64 -41.81 11.56
C PRO A 310 17.79 -41.11 10.51
N GLY A 311 16.57 -40.75 10.89
CA GLY A 311 15.66 -39.98 10.05
C GLY A 311 14.96 -40.75 8.94
N LEU A 312 15.35 -41.99 8.62
CA LEU A 312 14.72 -42.75 7.53
C LEU A 312 13.47 -43.47 8.04
N MET A 313 12.36 -43.31 7.32
CA MET A 313 11.06 -43.86 7.68
C MET A 313 10.57 -44.81 6.59
N ALA A 314 10.24 -46.05 6.94
CA ALA A 314 9.50 -46.98 6.09
C ALA A 314 7.99 -46.68 6.14
N GLY A 315 7.22 -47.04 5.13
CA GLY A 315 5.76 -46.90 5.18
C GLY A 315 5.06 -47.39 3.91
N CYS A 316 3.73 -47.31 3.90
CA CYS A 316 2.89 -47.89 2.85
C CYS A 316 3.30 -47.45 1.44
N ILE A 317 3.51 -46.15 1.24
CA ILE A 317 3.88 -45.57 -0.04
C ILE A 317 5.29 -44.95 0.06
N PRO A 318 6.22 -45.29 -0.86
CA PRO A 318 7.58 -44.75 -0.83
C PRO A 318 7.64 -43.22 -0.88
N LEU A 319 6.72 -42.57 -1.60
CA LEU A 319 6.67 -41.11 -1.67
C LEU A 319 6.33 -40.50 -0.30
N ASP A 320 5.28 -40.98 0.36
CA ASP A 320 4.81 -40.43 1.63
C ASP A 320 5.75 -40.75 2.79
N SER A 321 6.34 -41.95 2.79
CA SER A 321 7.36 -42.34 3.77
C SER A 321 8.68 -41.60 3.56
N MET A 322 9.08 -41.32 2.31
CA MET A 322 10.23 -40.45 2.03
C MET A 322 9.96 -39.02 2.48
N ARG A 323 8.75 -38.49 2.29
CA ARG A 323 8.37 -37.14 2.80
C ARG A 323 8.40 -37.08 4.33
N GLN A 324 8.07 -38.16 5.03
CA GLN A 324 8.16 -38.20 6.49
C GLN A 324 9.58 -38.47 7.00
N SER A 325 10.49 -38.89 6.11
CA SER A 325 11.90 -39.05 6.45
C SER A 325 12.60 -37.70 6.55
N THR A 326 13.71 -37.63 7.27
CA THR A 326 14.62 -36.48 7.33
C THR A 326 15.91 -36.78 6.54
N LEU A 327 16.79 -35.79 6.41
CA LEU A 327 18.08 -35.95 5.72
C LEU A 327 19.24 -36.23 6.69
N GLU A 328 18.98 -36.49 7.98
CA GLU A 328 20.00 -36.64 9.04
C GLU A 328 21.13 -37.59 8.66
N CYS A 329 20.80 -38.78 8.14
CA CYS A 329 21.79 -39.75 7.71
C CYS A 329 22.71 -39.20 6.60
N LEU A 330 22.19 -38.37 5.69
CA LEU A 330 22.97 -37.83 4.57
C LEU A 330 24.00 -36.78 5.00
N TYR A 331 23.86 -36.21 6.21
CA TYR A 331 24.83 -35.28 6.79
C TYR A 331 25.91 -35.99 7.63
N ASN A 332 25.80 -37.30 7.84
CA ASN A 332 26.75 -38.09 8.62
C ASN A 332 27.48 -39.11 7.74
N GLN A 333 28.79 -38.97 7.58
CA GLN A 333 29.58 -39.86 6.71
C GLN A 333 29.48 -41.34 7.13
N SER A 334 29.56 -41.64 8.42
CA SER A 334 29.43 -43.01 8.92
C SER A 334 28.07 -43.62 8.57
N CYS A 335 27.00 -42.80 8.58
CA CYS A 335 25.68 -43.27 8.17
C CYS A 335 25.59 -43.47 6.65
N VAL A 336 26.11 -42.54 5.85
CA VAL A 336 26.20 -42.67 4.39
C VAL A 336 26.94 -43.93 3.99
N ASP A 337 28.05 -44.23 4.67
CA ASP A 337 28.85 -45.44 4.45
C ASP A 337 28.07 -46.71 4.82
N ALA A 338 27.31 -46.68 5.93
CA ALA A 338 26.49 -47.79 6.39
C ALA A 338 25.34 -48.14 5.44
N ILE A 339 24.72 -47.14 4.80
CA ILE A 339 23.61 -47.35 3.84
C ILE A 339 24.09 -47.62 2.41
N SER A 340 25.38 -47.47 2.13
CA SER A 340 25.96 -47.79 0.84
C SER A 340 26.05 -49.30 0.63
N LEU A 341 25.28 -49.84 -0.32
CA LEU A 341 25.30 -51.27 -0.63
C LEU A 341 26.49 -51.68 -1.53
N GLN A 342 27.19 -50.71 -2.11
CA GLN A 342 28.36 -50.91 -2.98
C GLN A 342 29.47 -49.88 -2.65
N PRO A 343 30.00 -49.86 -1.42
CA PRO A 343 30.93 -48.82 -0.96
C PRO A 343 32.27 -48.82 -1.71
N LYS A 344 32.66 -49.97 -2.28
CA LYS A 344 33.87 -50.09 -3.11
C LYS A 344 33.76 -49.37 -4.46
N ILE A 345 32.54 -49.19 -4.96
CA ILE A 345 32.25 -48.59 -6.29
C ILE A 345 31.81 -47.13 -6.13
N LEU A 346 31.10 -46.81 -5.05
CA LEU A 346 30.53 -45.48 -4.80
C LEU A 346 31.03 -44.93 -3.46
N ARG A 347 31.97 -43.99 -3.54
CA ARG A 347 32.37 -43.14 -2.41
C ARG A 347 31.53 -41.87 -2.41
N SER A 348 30.31 -41.96 -1.89
CA SER A 348 29.45 -40.79 -1.70
C SER A 348 29.91 -40.03 -0.46
N LYS A 349 30.15 -38.72 -0.62
CA LYS A 349 30.46 -37.84 0.50
C LYS A 349 29.16 -37.37 1.15
N ALA A 350 29.15 -37.29 2.49
CA ALA A 350 28.08 -36.66 3.24
C ALA A 350 27.87 -35.19 2.81
N LEU A 351 26.63 -34.74 2.96
CA LEU A 351 26.20 -33.37 2.76
C LEU A 351 26.85 -32.45 3.80
N ASN A 352 27.00 -31.17 3.46
CA ASN A 352 27.58 -30.18 4.35
C ASN A 352 26.48 -29.43 5.13
N PRO A 353 26.35 -29.59 6.45
CA PRO A 353 25.29 -28.94 7.23
C PRO A 353 25.33 -27.41 7.14
N SER A 354 26.50 -26.80 6.94
CA SER A 354 26.66 -25.34 6.84
C SER A 354 26.07 -24.70 5.58
N LEU A 355 25.65 -25.50 4.59
CA LEU A 355 25.01 -24.99 3.37
C LEU A 355 23.47 -24.99 3.44
N SER A 356 22.90 -25.54 4.52
CA SER A 356 21.46 -25.64 4.74
C SER A 356 21.00 -24.61 5.76
N GLU A 357 19.92 -23.90 5.45
CA GLU A 357 19.21 -23.01 6.38
C GLU A 357 18.16 -23.76 7.19
N PHE A 358 17.79 -24.96 6.73
CA PHE A 358 16.88 -25.86 7.43
C PHE A 358 17.59 -26.64 8.53
N SER A 359 16.82 -26.97 9.57
CA SER A 359 17.26 -27.89 10.61
C SER A 359 17.51 -29.29 10.04
N LEU A 360 18.50 -30.00 10.57
CA LEU A 360 18.85 -31.35 10.11
C LEU A 360 17.71 -32.35 10.34
N ASN A 361 16.90 -32.12 11.37
CA ASN A 361 15.70 -32.92 11.69
C ASN A 361 14.44 -32.50 10.91
N SER A 362 14.55 -31.52 9.99
CA SER A 362 13.44 -31.15 9.12
C SER A 362 13.10 -32.32 8.19
N THR A 363 11.81 -32.64 8.11
CA THR A 363 11.34 -33.67 7.19
C THR A 363 11.52 -33.23 5.74
N ILE A 364 11.74 -34.19 4.85
CA ILE A 364 11.76 -33.95 3.41
C ILE A 364 10.42 -33.38 2.92
N GLY A 365 9.33 -33.76 3.58
CA GLY A 365 8.00 -33.23 3.38
C GLY A 365 7.94 -31.75 3.66
N SER A 366 8.43 -31.26 4.80
CA SER A 366 8.49 -29.81 5.07
C SER A 366 9.43 -29.09 4.09
N LEU A 367 10.60 -29.68 3.76
CA LEU A 367 11.49 -29.11 2.74
C LEU A 367 10.78 -28.95 1.38
N PHE A 368 9.95 -29.92 0.98
CA PHE A 368 9.24 -29.83 -0.29
C PHE A 368 7.96 -28.98 -0.21
N ASP A 369 7.09 -29.23 0.76
CA ASP A 369 5.75 -28.65 0.86
C ASP A 369 5.76 -27.18 1.29
N GLU A 370 6.78 -26.73 2.03
CA GLU A 370 6.86 -25.37 2.56
C GLU A 370 7.86 -24.49 1.80
N SER A 371 8.83 -25.09 1.11
CA SER A 371 9.87 -24.33 0.40
C SER A 371 10.25 -24.86 -0.97
N LEU A 372 9.72 -25.99 -1.44
CA LEU A 372 10.15 -26.66 -2.69
C LEU A 372 11.66 -26.88 -2.75
N PHE A 373 12.27 -27.25 -1.62
CA PHE A 373 13.71 -27.33 -1.43
C PHE A 373 14.44 -26.01 -1.74
N VAL A 374 13.78 -24.87 -1.76
CA VAL A 374 14.45 -23.57 -1.91
C VAL A 374 15.03 -23.17 -0.56
N GLU A 375 16.33 -22.96 -0.52
CA GLU A 375 17.04 -22.42 0.63
C GLU A 375 16.87 -20.91 0.66
N THR A 376 17.21 -20.24 -0.45
CA THR A 376 17.17 -18.78 -0.54
C THR A 376 16.58 -18.34 -1.86
N TRP A 377 15.74 -17.31 -1.76
CA TRP A 377 15.29 -16.51 -2.88
C TRP A 377 16.14 -15.25 -2.97
N LYS A 378 16.75 -15.02 -4.13
CA LYS A 378 17.41 -13.75 -4.43
C LYS A 378 16.47 -12.95 -5.32
N ASN A 379 15.83 -11.98 -4.69
CA ASN A 379 14.79 -11.13 -5.25
C ASN A 379 15.35 -9.74 -5.47
N GLU A 380 15.35 -9.30 -6.72
CA GLU A 380 15.81 -7.97 -7.10
C GLU A 380 14.69 -7.26 -7.87
N SER A 381 14.46 -5.99 -7.56
CA SER A 381 13.57 -5.12 -8.30
C SER A 381 14.31 -3.83 -8.66
N SER A 382 14.02 -3.28 -9.84
CA SER A 382 14.62 -2.02 -10.30
C SER A 382 13.56 -1.03 -10.71
N PHE A 383 13.42 0.03 -9.91
CA PHE A 383 12.55 1.15 -10.22
C PHE A 383 13.04 1.88 -11.48
N GLU A 384 14.35 1.96 -11.68
CA GLU A 384 14.97 2.60 -12.84
C GLU A 384 14.56 1.90 -14.14
N ASN A 385 14.62 0.56 -14.14
CA ASN A 385 14.19 -0.22 -15.30
C ASN A 385 12.68 -0.13 -15.51
N TYR A 386 11.88 -0.12 -14.43
CA TYR A 386 10.44 0.12 -14.52
C TYR A 386 10.13 1.50 -15.11
N PHE A 387 10.75 2.56 -14.59
CA PHE A 387 10.54 3.94 -15.03
C PHE A 387 10.95 4.12 -16.50
N ALA A 388 12.09 3.53 -16.90
CA ALA A 388 12.53 3.51 -18.29
C ALA A 388 11.58 2.72 -19.20
N ALA A 389 11.04 1.59 -18.74
CA ALA A 389 10.08 0.79 -19.49
C ALA A 389 8.72 1.48 -19.62
N CYS A 390 8.30 2.22 -18.59
CA CYS A 390 7.07 2.99 -18.57
C CYS A 390 7.11 4.16 -19.56
N GLU A 391 8.29 4.77 -19.71
CA GLU A 391 8.53 5.88 -20.63
C GLU A 391 7.50 7.01 -20.43
N PRO A 392 7.54 7.74 -19.29
CA PRO A 392 6.50 8.69 -18.95
C PRO A 392 6.36 9.80 -19.99
N GLN A 393 5.15 10.00 -20.51
CA GLN A 393 4.87 10.92 -21.62
C GLN A 393 4.67 12.36 -21.14
N SER A 394 3.86 12.52 -20.09
CA SER A 394 3.46 13.82 -19.58
C SER A 394 3.26 13.76 -18.08
N LEU A 395 3.59 14.87 -17.44
CA LEU A 395 3.47 15.04 -16.00
C LEU A 395 2.77 16.35 -15.72
N SER A 396 1.73 16.30 -14.90
CA SER A 396 0.96 17.45 -14.48
C SER A 396 0.90 17.56 -12.97
N TYR A 397 0.92 18.80 -12.47
CA TYR A 397 0.70 19.09 -11.06
C TYR A 397 0.08 20.47 -10.91
N SER A 398 -0.64 20.64 -9.81
CA SER A 398 -1.33 21.89 -9.49
C SER A 398 -0.81 22.45 -8.18
N TYR A 399 -0.51 23.75 -8.15
CA TYR A 399 -0.14 24.44 -6.92
C TYR A 399 -0.95 25.71 -6.72
N LYS A 400 -1.16 26.05 -5.45
CA LYS A 400 -1.93 27.22 -5.02
C LYS A 400 -1.00 28.39 -4.75
N LYS A 401 -1.27 29.54 -5.36
CA LYS A 401 -0.49 30.77 -5.16
C LYS A 401 -1.40 31.99 -5.10
N ARG A 402 -1.10 32.92 -4.20
CA ARG A 402 -1.79 34.21 -4.08
C ARG A 402 -1.37 35.16 -5.20
N PHE A 403 -2.18 36.18 -5.45
CA PHE A 403 -1.82 37.22 -6.41
C PHE A 403 -0.53 37.93 -5.99
N HIS A 404 0.30 38.25 -6.99
CA HIS A 404 1.44 39.12 -6.79
C HIS A 404 0.98 40.57 -6.61
N LEU A 405 1.79 41.39 -5.94
CA LEU A 405 1.51 42.79 -5.68
C LEU A 405 1.12 43.55 -6.97
N GLY A 406 1.85 43.31 -8.06
CA GLY A 406 1.55 43.91 -9.36
C GLY A 406 0.13 43.59 -9.83
N THR A 407 -0.31 42.33 -9.73
CA THR A 407 -1.67 41.91 -10.11
C THR A 407 -2.74 42.54 -9.24
N ILE A 408 -2.48 42.69 -7.93
CA ILE A 408 -3.40 43.37 -7.00
C ILE A 408 -3.56 44.84 -7.43
N ILE A 409 -2.44 45.53 -7.71
CA ILE A 409 -2.45 46.91 -8.20
C ILE A 409 -3.23 47.03 -9.51
N THR A 410 -2.99 46.14 -10.48
CA THR A 410 -3.71 46.16 -11.76
C THR A 410 -5.22 45.92 -11.58
N MET A 411 -5.62 44.98 -10.71
CA MET A 411 -7.03 44.75 -10.37
C MET A 411 -7.66 45.99 -9.73
N SER A 412 -6.96 46.65 -8.80
CA SER A 412 -7.42 47.88 -8.17
C SER A 412 -7.58 49.02 -9.17
N LEU A 413 -6.63 49.21 -10.09
CA LEU A 413 -6.71 50.24 -11.12
C LEU A 413 -7.86 49.99 -12.10
N ASN A 414 -8.04 48.75 -12.54
CA ASN A 414 -9.15 48.38 -13.43
C ASN A 414 -10.52 48.56 -12.76
N ALA A 415 -10.62 48.24 -11.46
CA ALA A 415 -11.85 48.44 -10.70
C ALA A 415 -12.14 49.93 -10.44
N PHE A 416 -11.11 50.75 -10.23
CA PHE A 416 -11.26 52.16 -9.89
C PHE A 416 -12.05 52.95 -10.93
N GLY A 417 -11.76 52.76 -12.22
CA GLY A 417 -12.48 53.46 -13.30
C GLY A 417 -13.97 53.15 -13.30
N GLY A 418 -14.35 51.87 -13.26
CA GLY A 418 -15.76 51.47 -13.22
C GLY A 418 -16.48 51.89 -11.94
N LEU A 419 -15.79 51.82 -10.79
CA LEU A 419 -16.33 52.26 -9.50
C LEU A 419 -16.60 53.76 -9.49
N VAL A 420 -15.69 54.59 -9.99
CA VAL A 420 -15.87 56.04 -10.08
C VAL A 420 -17.08 56.38 -10.93
N THR A 421 -17.17 55.84 -12.15
CA THR A 421 -18.29 56.14 -13.06
C THR A 421 -19.64 55.67 -12.50
N ALA A 422 -19.70 54.48 -11.89
CA ALA A 422 -20.94 53.98 -11.31
C ALA A 422 -21.41 54.82 -10.10
N TRP A 423 -20.49 55.16 -9.19
CA TRP A 423 -20.82 55.95 -8.02
C TRP A 423 -21.13 57.42 -8.35
N GLU A 424 -20.50 57.99 -9.38
CA GLU A 424 -20.79 59.33 -9.88
C GLU A 424 -22.23 59.45 -10.41
N LEU A 425 -22.80 58.37 -10.94
CA LEU A 425 -24.20 58.33 -11.40
C LEU A 425 -25.19 58.04 -10.25
N ILE A 426 -24.86 57.09 -9.38
CA ILE A 426 -25.81 56.53 -8.40
C ILE A 426 -25.96 57.42 -7.15
N ILE A 427 -24.86 57.98 -6.65
CA ILE A 427 -24.85 58.68 -5.36
C ILE A 427 -25.70 59.97 -5.37
N PRO A 428 -25.63 60.82 -6.40
CA PRO A 428 -26.53 61.98 -6.51
C PRO A 428 -28.02 61.59 -6.45
N ALA A 429 -28.41 60.51 -7.14
CA ALA A 429 -29.77 60.01 -7.12
C ALA A 429 -30.20 59.52 -5.72
N ILE A 430 -29.31 58.82 -5.00
CA ILE A 430 -29.56 58.37 -3.62
C ILE A 430 -29.75 59.57 -2.69
N VAL A 431 -28.91 60.61 -2.78
CA VAL A 431 -29.01 61.81 -1.94
C VAL A 431 -30.33 62.52 -2.17
N LEU A 432 -30.74 62.70 -3.44
CA LEU A 432 -32.03 63.31 -3.79
C LEU A 432 -33.23 62.48 -3.27
N ILE A 433 -33.20 61.15 -3.41
CA ILE A 433 -34.25 60.27 -2.90
C ILE A 433 -34.30 60.34 -1.37
N TRP A 434 -33.15 60.31 -0.70
CA TRP A 434 -33.07 60.37 0.77
C TRP A 434 -33.63 61.68 1.31
N GLN A 435 -33.36 62.79 0.63
CA GLN A 435 -33.94 64.08 0.95
C GLN A 435 -35.43 64.16 0.69
N ARG A 436 -35.94 63.63 -0.43
CA ARG A 436 -37.38 63.54 -0.71
C ARG A 436 -38.11 62.76 0.39
N ILE A 437 -37.54 61.67 0.87
CA ILE A 437 -38.08 60.87 1.99
C ILE A 437 -38.03 61.68 3.30
N LYS A 438 -36.94 62.38 3.58
CA LYS A 438 -36.79 63.24 4.77
C LYS A 438 -37.78 64.41 4.74
N TRP A 439 -38.06 64.98 3.57
CA TRP A 439 -39.02 66.05 3.37
C TRP A 439 -40.46 65.55 3.59
N LYS A 440 -40.82 64.39 3.05
CA LYS A 440 -42.10 63.72 3.32
C LYS A 440 -42.30 63.38 4.80
N LYS A 441 -41.26 62.88 5.48
CA LYS A 441 -41.34 62.61 6.93
C LYS A 441 -41.52 63.88 7.77
N ARG A 442 -40.85 64.99 7.39
CA ARG A 442 -41.03 66.30 8.04
C ARG A 442 -42.43 66.87 7.83
N GLN A 443 -43.03 66.70 6.64
CA GLN A 443 -44.43 67.07 6.40
C GLN A 443 -45.41 66.21 7.20
N ASN A 444 -45.23 64.88 7.22
CA ASN A 444 -46.09 64.01 8.02
C ASN A 444 -45.97 64.31 9.53
N GLN A 445 -44.79 64.65 10.06
CA GLN A 445 -44.63 65.09 11.44
C GLN A 445 -45.29 66.44 11.73
N GLN A 446 -45.31 67.39 10.78
CA GLN A 446 -46.08 68.63 10.91
C GLN A 446 -47.58 68.38 10.89
N SER A 447 -48.09 67.41 10.12
CA SER A 447 -49.51 67.02 10.15
C SER A 447 -49.91 66.33 11.46
N THR A 448 -49.10 65.45 12.05
CA THR A 448 -49.41 64.84 13.36
C THR A 448 -49.31 65.84 14.52
N THR A 449 -48.43 66.85 14.40
CA THR A 449 -48.34 67.92 15.40
C THR A 449 -49.52 68.89 15.27
N ALA A 450 -49.95 69.21 14.03
CA ALA A 450 -51.12 70.05 13.76
C ALA A 450 -52.43 69.41 14.23
N GLU A 451 -52.61 68.09 14.01
CA GLU A 451 -53.78 67.34 14.47
C GLU A 451 -53.86 67.27 16.00
N ASN A 452 -52.72 67.13 16.69
CA ASN A 452 -52.67 67.16 18.16
C ASN A 452 -52.90 68.56 18.75
N THR A 453 -52.51 69.65 18.07
CA THR A 453 -52.86 71.02 18.50
C THR A 453 -54.32 71.41 18.22
N CYS A 454 -54.98 70.82 17.22
CA CYS A 454 -56.39 71.11 16.93
C CYS A 454 -57.34 70.47 17.95
N VAL A 455 -57.02 69.29 18.50
CA VAL A 455 -57.83 68.66 19.56
C VAL A 455 -57.74 69.42 20.89
N GLU A 456 -56.61 70.07 21.18
CA GLU A 456 -56.41 70.81 22.44
C GLU A 456 -57.08 72.21 22.44
N LEU A 457 -57.29 72.82 21.26
CA LEU A 457 -57.94 74.13 21.11
C LEU A 457 -59.48 74.08 21.07
N GLU A 458 -60.09 72.91 20.86
CA GLU A 458 -61.55 72.77 20.79
C GLU A 458 -62.20 72.48 22.16
N VAL A 459 -61.43 72.00 23.15
CA VAL A 459 -61.95 71.74 24.52
C VAL A 459 -62.01 73.02 25.39
N THR A 460 -61.28 74.08 25.03
CA THR A 460 -61.19 75.31 25.85
C THR A 460 -62.18 76.43 25.46
N LYS A 461 -63.09 76.20 24.52
CA LYS A 461 -64.11 77.20 24.08
C LYS A 461 -65.56 76.91 24.49
N MET A 462 -65.80 76.01 25.45
CA MET A 462 -67.09 75.89 26.12
C MET A 462 -66.97 76.18 27.62
N ALA A 463 -66.92 77.47 27.95
CA ALA A 463 -67.26 77.95 29.29
C ALA A 463 -68.26 79.13 29.16
N PRO A 464 -69.45 79.04 29.77
CA PRO A 464 -70.54 79.99 29.57
C PRO A 464 -70.31 81.31 30.33
N LYS A 465 -70.70 82.42 29.70
CA LYS A 465 -70.79 83.76 30.31
C LYS A 465 -72.12 83.95 31.06
N PRO A 466 -72.16 84.85 32.06
CA PRO A 466 -73.06 84.78 33.22
C PRO A 466 -74.40 85.47 32.98
N ILE A 467 -75.46 84.95 33.64
CA ILE A 467 -76.72 85.65 33.84
C ILE A 467 -76.72 86.24 35.26
N ASN A 468 -77.00 87.54 35.32
CA ASN A 468 -77.19 88.31 36.53
C ASN A 468 -78.65 88.17 37.01
N LYS A 469 -78.79 87.90 38.31
CA LYS A 469 -79.88 88.16 39.27
C LYS A 469 -81.30 88.44 38.76
N GLY A 470 -82.18 87.51 39.13
CA GLY A 470 -83.55 87.73 39.62
C GLY A 470 -83.78 86.75 40.75
#